data_AF-A0A7S1FLP6-F1
#
_entry.id   AF-A0A7S1FLP6-F1
#
_cell.length_a   1.000
_cell.length_b   1.000
_cell.length_c   1.000
_cell.angle_alpha   90.00
_cell.angle_beta   90.00
_cell.angle_gamma   90.00
#
_symmetry.space_group_name_H-M   'P 1'
#
loop_
_entity.id
_entity.type
_entity.pdbx_description
1 polymer ?
#
loop_
_entity_poly.entity_id
_entity_poly.type
_entity_poly.pdbx_seq_one_letter_code
_entity_poly.pdbx_strand_id
1 'polypeptide(L)'
;NHASVRKGSNRHPNAKIRWATDHTETQKSLHSSLEFVKENEAAKPFLEFVAIRDIEPDEEVLIDYGETWEDAWDGHLTDWSLRQSLDDQEISSVSILEMNRNKFDVSYSWSDVHMIICDKEKIHYETKRGNAVDFHGFEKDDELLNFDHESPFVPCKIQGTNREKETFDVVYYLNEDEKENKALRLQRFSKEKKAGKNITLKDIHFSEYYILKDLPAIFLKFVEKPGRSDERRDGSFRHEIM
;
A
#
# COMPACT_ATOMS: atom_id res chain seq x y z
N ASN A 1 13.44 19.48 5.50
CA ASN A 1 14.25 20.32 4.60
C ASN A 1 15.68 20.38 5.11
N HIS A 2 16.59 19.74 4.40
CA HIS A 2 18.00 19.66 4.76
C HIS A 2 18.80 20.73 4.00
N ALA A 3 19.74 21.39 4.67
CA ALA A 3 20.79 22.15 4.02
C ALA A 3 22.11 21.90 4.72
N SER A 4 23.10 21.43 3.96
CA SER A 4 24.46 21.20 4.45
C SER A 4 25.36 22.38 4.11
N VAL A 5 26.20 22.77 5.08
CA VAL A 5 27.26 23.78 4.86
C VAL A 5 28.35 23.26 3.92
N ARG A 6 28.47 21.95 3.73
CA ARG A 6 29.61 21.30 3.04
C ARG A 6 29.48 21.30 1.52
N LYS A 7 28.27 21.15 0.99
CA LYS A 7 28.05 20.98 -0.46
C LYS A 7 28.07 22.28 -1.27
N GLY A 8 28.55 23.39 -0.70
CA GLY A 8 28.50 24.70 -1.38
C GLY A 8 27.07 25.08 -1.77
N SER A 9 26.08 24.53 -1.07
CA SER A 9 24.68 24.86 -1.23
C SER A 9 24.53 26.39 -1.08
N ASN A 10 23.91 27.05 -2.05
CA ASN A 10 23.56 28.47 -1.95
C ASN A 10 22.57 28.76 -0.80
N ARG A 11 22.08 27.71 -0.13
CA ARG A 11 21.19 27.78 1.02
C ARG A 11 21.94 27.27 2.26
N HIS A 12 22.01 28.11 3.29
CA HIS A 12 22.60 27.75 4.57
C HIS A 12 21.50 27.34 5.55
N PRO A 13 21.78 26.40 6.48
CA PRO A 13 20.85 26.10 7.56
C PRO A 13 20.56 27.38 8.35
N ASN A 14 19.31 27.53 8.79
CA ASN A 14 18.85 28.64 9.63
C ASN A 14 18.25 28.15 10.96
N ALA A 15 18.13 26.83 11.13
CA ALA A 15 17.80 26.19 12.39
C ALA A 15 18.71 24.97 12.66
N LYS A 16 18.79 24.58 13.94
CA LYS A 16 19.44 23.35 14.38
C LYS A 16 18.55 22.56 15.33
N ILE A 17 18.77 21.24 15.39
CA ILE A 17 18.15 20.38 16.38
C ILE A 17 19.06 20.30 17.60
N ARG A 18 18.48 20.40 18.80
CA ARG A 18 19.18 20.09 20.05
C ARG A 18 18.22 19.43 21.05
N TRP A 19 18.77 18.87 22.12
CA TRP A 19 17.96 18.44 23.26
C TRP A 19 17.36 19.66 23.96
N ALA A 20 16.10 19.54 24.41
CA ALA A 20 15.39 20.58 25.14
C ALA A 20 16.15 20.96 26.42
N THR A 21 16.59 22.22 26.48
CA THR A 21 17.39 22.74 27.60
C THR A 21 16.57 23.18 28.80
N ASP A 22 15.31 23.56 28.59
CA ASP A 22 14.36 24.03 29.61
C ASP A 22 13.40 22.94 30.11
N HIS A 23 13.52 21.73 29.58
CA HIS A 23 12.67 20.60 29.97
C HIS A 23 13.36 19.72 31.03
N THR A 24 12.89 19.83 32.29
CA THR A 24 13.46 19.10 33.44
C THR A 24 13.60 17.60 33.21
N GLU A 25 12.60 16.96 32.59
CA GLU A 25 12.68 15.51 32.34
C GLU A 25 13.69 15.15 31.26
N THR A 26 13.93 16.03 30.28
CA THR A 26 14.98 15.82 29.28
C THR A 26 16.34 15.84 29.95
N GLN A 27 16.58 16.83 30.82
CA GLN A 27 17.83 16.96 31.55
C GLN A 27 18.07 15.78 32.50
N LYS A 28 17.03 15.27 33.17
CA LYS A 28 17.13 14.04 33.97
C LYS A 28 17.47 12.84 33.09
N SER A 29 16.72 12.61 32.01
CA SER A 29 16.95 11.47 31.10
C SER A 29 18.35 11.45 30.52
N LEU A 30 18.90 12.61 30.13
CA LEU A 30 20.23 12.71 29.53
C LEU A 30 21.38 12.38 30.49
N HIS A 31 21.17 12.49 31.80
CA HIS A 31 22.18 12.19 32.83
C HIS A 31 21.90 10.88 33.58
N SER A 32 20.83 10.17 33.23
CA SER A 32 20.46 8.88 33.82
C SER A 32 21.08 7.71 33.06
N SER A 33 21.11 6.52 33.69
CA SER A 33 21.49 5.29 33.01
C SER A 33 20.41 4.85 32.02
N LEU A 34 20.79 4.02 31.05
CA LEU A 34 19.86 3.47 30.06
C LEU A 34 18.77 2.60 30.70
N GLU A 35 19.11 1.85 31.76
CA GLU A 35 18.18 1.02 32.53
C GLU A 35 17.09 1.90 33.17
N PHE A 36 17.47 3.02 33.77
CA PHE A 36 16.52 3.96 34.34
C PHE A 36 15.56 4.55 33.29
N VAL A 37 16.08 4.92 32.10
CA VAL A 37 15.25 5.45 31.01
C VAL A 37 14.28 4.38 30.48
N LYS A 38 14.69 3.11 30.45
CA LYS A 38 13.83 1.99 30.03
C LYS A 38 12.71 1.69 31.04
N GLU A 39 13.02 1.75 32.34
CA GLU A 39 12.07 1.43 33.41
C GLU A 39 11.11 2.58 33.73
N ASN A 40 11.44 3.80 33.30
CA ASN A 40 10.64 4.99 33.57
C ASN A 40 10.00 5.54 32.30
N GLU A 41 8.73 5.21 32.08
CA GLU A 41 7.97 5.70 30.91
C GLU A 41 7.84 7.23 30.85
N ALA A 42 8.04 7.94 31.96
CA ALA A 42 8.04 9.40 31.99
C ALA A 42 9.39 10.03 31.57
N ALA A 43 10.46 9.24 31.51
CA ALA A 43 11.81 9.68 31.15
C ALA A 43 11.98 9.86 29.62
N LYS A 44 11.12 10.65 28.99
CA LYS A 44 11.16 10.93 27.55
C LYS A 44 11.97 12.20 27.27
N PRO A 45 13.14 12.10 26.63
CA PRO A 45 13.88 13.29 26.23
C PRO A 45 13.19 13.96 25.05
N PHE A 46 13.14 15.29 25.07
CA PHE A 46 12.54 16.10 24.01
C PHE A 46 13.63 16.73 23.15
N LEU A 47 13.37 16.80 21.84
CA LEU A 47 14.16 17.56 20.88
C LEU A 47 13.47 18.88 20.59
N GLU A 48 14.26 19.93 20.39
CA GLU A 48 13.79 21.26 20.00
C GLU A 48 14.52 21.73 18.74
N PHE A 49 13.80 22.50 17.92
CA PHE A 49 14.35 23.22 16.77
C PHE A 49 14.62 24.65 17.19
N VAL A 50 15.86 25.09 17.01
CA VAL A 50 16.30 26.41 17.46
C VAL A 50 16.89 27.17 16.28
N ALA A 51 16.35 28.35 16.03
CA ALA A 51 16.88 29.26 15.03
C ALA A 51 18.34 29.65 15.40
N ILE A 52 19.24 29.61 14.43
CA ILE A 52 20.65 30.03 14.62
C ILE A 52 20.93 31.45 14.13
N ARG A 53 19.93 32.08 13.52
CA ARG A 53 19.85 33.49 13.14
C ARG A 53 18.38 33.88 13.05
N ASP A 54 18.10 35.16 12.87
CA ASP A 54 16.74 35.62 12.57
C ASP A 54 16.24 34.99 11.25
N ILE A 55 14.96 34.60 11.25
CA ILE A 55 14.26 33.96 10.14
C ILE A 55 13.13 34.90 9.73
N GLU A 56 13.14 35.33 8.47
CA GLU A 56 12.13 36.24 7.95
C GLU A 56 10.77 35.53 7.78
N PRO A 57 9.63 36.26 7.80
CA PRO A 57 8.35 35.70 7.40
C PRO A 57 8.45 35.02 6.02
N ASP A 58 7.81 33.87 5.89
CA ASP A 58 7.82 33.03 4.67
C ASP A 58 9.19 32.44 4.27
N GLU A 59 10.24 32.63 5.09
CA GLU A 59 11.52 31.96 4.87
C GLU A 59 11.43 30.46 5.22
N GLU A 60 11.93 29.61 4.33
CA GLU A 60 11.96 28.16 4.58
C GLU A 60 12.94 27.81 5.72
N VAL A 61 12.49 27.03 6.69
CA VAL A 61 13.35 26.50 7.76
C VAL A 61 14.22 25.36 7.23
N LEU A 62 15.53 25.55 7.29
CA LEU A 62 16.56 24.63 6.82
C LEU A 62 17.42 24.16 7.97
N ILE A 63 17.61 22.85 8.07
CA ILE A 63 18.33 22.21 9.18
C ILE A 63 19.49 21.39 8.63
N ASP A 64 20.63 21.48 9.29
CA ASP A 64 21.76 20.59 9.05
C ASP A 64 21.59 19.32 9.91
N TYR A 65 21.32 18.18 9.27
CA TYR A 65 21.19 16.88 9.95
C TYR A 65 22.55 16.24 10.27
N GLY A 66 23.65 16.86 9.84
CA GLY A 66 25.01 16.40 10.05
C GLY A 66 25.54 15.51 8.93
N GLU A 67 26.87 15.36 8.94
CA GLU A 67 27.66 14.59 7.96
C GLU A 67 27.16 13.15 7.81
N THR A 68 26.96 12.44 8.92
CA THR A 68 26.56 11.03 8.86
C THR A 68 25.23 10.82 8.16
N TRP A 69 24.29 11.75 8.33
CA TRP A 69 23.00 11.68 7.63
C TRP A 69 23.18 11.98 6.15
N GLU A 70 23.99 13.01 5.81
CA GLU A 70 24.26 13.39 4.43
C GLU A 70 24.95 12.27 3.65
N ASP A 71 25.97 11.63 4.22
CA ASP A 71 26.67 10.49 3.63
C ASP A 71 25.72 9.30 3.40
N ALA A 72 24.87 9.01 4.39
CA ALA A 72 23.87 7.94 4.28
C ALA A 72 22.83 8.25 3.19
N TRP A 73 22.43 9.51 3.05
CA TRP A 73 21.50 9.95 2.02
C TRP A 73 22.11 9.88 0.61
N ASP A 74 23.36 10.30 0.44
CA ASP A 74 24.08 10.19 -0.83
C ASP A 74 24.30 8.74 -1.24
N GLY A 75 24.66 7.88 -0.28
CA GLY A 75 24.73 6.44 -0.48
C GLY A 75 23.37 5.88 -0.92
N HIS A 76 22.30 6.25 -0.23
CA HIS A 76 20.95 5.86 -0.60
C HIS A 76 20.57 6.30 -2.01
N LEU A 77 20.84 7.55 -2.42
CA LEU A 77 20.54 8.03 -3.77
C LEU A 77 21.33 7.28 -4.84
N THR A 78 22.59 6.97 -4.55
CA THR A 78 23.45 6.18 -5.45
C THR A 78 22.87 4.78 -5.63
N ASP A 79 22.59 4.09 -4.52
CA ASP A 79 22.01 2.74 -4.53
C ASP A 79 20.61 2.71 -5.15
N TRP A 80 19.80 3.74 -4.89
CA TRP A 80 18.46 3.89 -5.47
C TRP A 80 18.53 4.06 -6.98
N SER A 81 19.42 4.94 -7.47
CA SER A 81 19.60 5.15 -8.91
C SER A 81 20.10 3.89 -9.61
N LEU A 82 20.98 3.13 -8.94
CA LEU A 82 21.47 1.86 -9.44
C LEU A 82 20.33 0.84 -9.51
N ARG A 83 19.50 0.74 -8.46
CA ARG A 83 18.31 -0.13 -8.46
C ARG A 83 17.30 0.27 -9.52
N GLN A 84 16.99 1.55 -9.68
CA GLN A 84 16.12 1.99 -10.78
C GLN A 84 16.70 1.59 -12.14
N SER A 85 18.00 1.76 -12.36
CA SER A 85 18.61 1.38 -13.65
C SER A 85 18.63 -0.13 -13.90
N LEU A 86 18.65 -0.94 -12.83
CA LEU A 86 18.59 -2.41 -12.91
C LEU A 86 17.14 -2.91 -13.02
N ASP A 87 16.21 -2.29 -12.30
CA ASP A 87 14.78 -2.55 -12.35
C ASP A 87 14.17 -2.06 -13.68
N ASP A 88 14.69 -0.99 -14.29
CA ASP A 88 14.32 -0.55 -15.64
C ASP A 88 14.74 -1.57 -16.71
N GLN A 89 15.70 -2.46 -16.40
CA GLN A 89 16.11 -3.57 -17.28
C GLN A 89 15.34 -4.88 -17.04
N GLU A 90 14.84 -5.16 -15.83
CA GLU A 90 14.11 -6.41 -15.54
C GLU A 90 12.60 -6.24 -15.27
N ILE A 91 12.14 -5.04 -14.95
CA ILE A 91 10.74 -4.67 -14.73
C ILE A 91 10.49 -3.37 -15.49
N SER A 92 10.64 -3.42 -16.82
CA SER A 92 9.93 -2.47 -17.68
C SER A 92 8.46 -2.54 -17.24
N SER A 93 7.99 -1.51 -16.55
CA SER A 93 6.58 -1.31 -16.26
C SER A 93 5.88 -1.21 -17.62
N VAL A 94 5.46 -2.35 -18.15
CA VAL A 94 4.68 -2.43 -19.38
C VAL A 94 3.50 -1.52 -19.12
N SER A 95 3.45 -0.40 -19.85
CA SER A 95 2.43 0.62 -19.59
C SER A 95 1.05 -0.04 -19.67
N ILE A 96 0.08 0.41 -18.86
CA ILE A 96 -1.31 -0.08 -18.96
C ILE A 96 -1.80 -0.09 -20.41
N LEU A 97 -1.37 0.90 -21.21
CA LEU A 97 -1.68 1.00 -22.64
C LEU A 97 -1.13 -0.19 -23.42
N GLU A 98 0.11 -0.59 -23.17
CA GLU A 98 0.76 -1.74 -23.81
C GLU A 98 0.14 -3.07 -23.35
N MET A 99 -0.13 -3.23 -22.05
CA MET A 99 -0.85 -4.41 -21.54
C MET A 99 -2.24 -4.55 -22.18
N ASN A 100 -2.95 -3.43 -22.36
CA ASN A 100 -4.25 -3.42 -23.00
C ASN A 100 -4.17 -3.63 -24.53
N ARG A 101 -3.03 -3.33 -25.17
CA ARG A 101 -2.76 -3.68 -26.58
C ARG A 101 -2.46 -5.16 -26.75
N ASN A 102 -1.78 -5.78 -25.78
CA ASN A 102 -1.42 -7.19 -25.80
C ASN A 102 -2.01 -7.96 -24.60
N LYS A 103 -3.34 -8.08 -24.56
CA LYS A 103 -4.06 -8.73 -23.44
C LYS A 103 -3.70 -10.21 -23.23
N PHE A 104 -3.09 -10.85 -24.24
CA PHE A 104 -2.70 -12.26 -24.21
C PHE A 104 -1.29 -12.48 -23.65
N ASP A 105 -0.59 -11.42 -23.27
CA ASP A 105 0.55 -11.50 -22.38
C ASP A 105 0.08 -11.47 -20.92
N VAL A 106 -0.16 -12.67 -20.38
CA VAL A 106 -0.72 -12.85 -19.04
C VAL A 106 0.33 -12.83 -17.94
N SER A 107 1.61 -12.63 -18.29
CA SER A 107 2.71 -12.52 -17.33
C SER A 107 2.47 -11.42 -16.30
N TYR A 108 1.69 -10.41 -16.67
CA TYR A 108 1.32 -9.28 -15.82
C TYR A 108 -0.14 -9.27 -15.37
N SER A 109 -0.87 -10.39 -15.56
CA SER A 109 -2.31 -10.45 -15.29
C SER A 109 -2.69 -10.09 -13.85
N TRP A 110 -1.80 -10.35 -12.90
CA TRP A 110 -1.93 -9.97 -11.49
C TRP A 110 -0.55 -9.66 -10.91
N SER A 111 -0.28 -8.39 -10.62
CA SER A 111 0.95 -7.93 -9.97
C SER A 111 0.62 -7.05 -8.75
N ASP A 112 1.63 -6.58 -8.04
CA ASP A 112 1.44 -5.65 -6.92
C ASP A 112 0.87 -4.30 -7.36
N VAL A 113 1.09 -3.93 -8.62
CA VAL A 113 0.72 -2.63 -9.19
C VAL A 113 -0.45 -2.69 -10.18
N HIS A 114 -0.66 -3.82 -10.84
CA HIS A 114 -1.71 -3.99 -11.86
C HIS A 114 -2.67 -5.12 -11.51
N MET A 115 -3.91 -4.95 -11.96
CA MET A 115 -4.93 -5.99 -11.90
C MET A 115 -5.80 -5.94 -13.16
N ILE A 116 -6.64 -6.97 -13.33
CA ILE A 116 -7.60 -7.03 -14.42
C ILE A 116 -9.01 -6.83 -13.85
N ILE A 117 -9.80 -6.05 -14.58
CA ILE A 117 -11.23 -5.89 -14.34
C ILE A 117 -12.05 -6.44 -15.49
N CYS A 118 -13.21 -7.00 -15.16
CA CYS A 118 -14.19 -7.59 -16.04
C CYS A 118 -15.49 -6.78 -16.01
N ASP A 119 -16.13 -6.60 -17.17
CA ASP A 119 -17.46 -5.98 -17.29
C ASP A 119 -18.56 -6.86 -16.67
N LYS A 120 -19.13 -6.41 -15.55
CA LYS A 120 -20.15 -7.07 -14.73
C LYS A 120 -21.45 -7.36 -15.47
N GLU A 121 -21.85 -6.53 -16.43
CA GLU A 121 -23.09 -6.76 -17.19
C GLU A 121 -22.96 -7.91 -18.18
N LYS A 122 -21.72 -8.34 -18.48
CA LYS A 122 -21.45 -9.46 -19.41
C LYS A 122 -21.24 -10.78 -18.70
N ILE A 123 -21.31 -10.76 -17.38
CA ILE A 123 -21.06 -11.90 -16.48
C ILE A 123 -22.29 -12.83 -16.34
N HIS A 124 -23.43 -12.48 -16.91
CA HIS A 124 -24.70 -13.22 -16.72
C HIS A 124 -24.77 -14.63 -17.31
N TYR A 125 -23.73 -15.08 -18.03
CA TYR A 125 -23.68 -16.43 -18.59
C TYR A 125 -22.93 -17.36 -17.61
N GLU A 126 -23.69 -18.21 -16.92
CA GLU A 126 -23.23 -19.17 -15.90
C GLU A 126 -22.01 -20.00 -16.34
N THR A 127 -21.06 -20.25 -15.44
CA THR A 127 -19.92 -21.13 -15.80
C THR A 127 -19.27 -21.91 -14.67
N LYS A 128 -19.92 -22.00 -13.49
CA LYS A 128 -19.63 -22.86 -12.32
C LYS A 128 -19.26 -22.05 -11.06
N ARG A 129 -20.04 -22.29 -9.99
CA ARG A 129 -19.84 -21.78 -8.63
C ARG A 129 -18.90 -22.74 -7.88
N GLY A 130 -17.93 -22.19 -7.15
CA GLY A 130 -17.00 -22.95 -6.33
C GLY A 130 -16.66 -22.25 -5.01
N ASN A 131 -16.00 -22.97 -4.11
CA ASN A 131 -15.55 -22.42 -2.82
C ASN A 131 -14.20 -21.73 -2.98
N ALA A 132 -14.09 -20.43 -2.68
CA ALA A 132 -12.84 -19.68 -2.82
C ALA A 132 -11.65 -20.25 -2.03
N VAL A 133 -11.91 -21.03 -0.97
CA VAL A 133 -10.84 -21.75 -0.23
C VAL A 133 -10.06 -22.69 -1.16
N ASP A 134 -10.69 -23.20 -2.21
CA ASP A 134 -10.06 -24.07 -3.21
C ASP A 134 -9.26 -23.28 -4.26
N PHE A 135 -9.35 -21.95 -4.26
CA PHE A 135 -8.70 -21.08 -5.23
C PHE A 135 -7.51 -20.36 -4.60
N HIS A 136 -6.34 -20.98 -4.71
CA HIS A 136 -5.05 -20.37 -4.34
C HIS A 136 -4.73 -19.23 -5.31
N GLY A 137 -4.98 -17.98 -4.92
CA GLY A 137 -4.72 -16.87 -5.84
C GLY A 137 -4.84 -15.46 -5.30
N PHE A 138 -5.46 -15.27 -4.14
CA PHE A 138 -5.49 -14.01 -3.42
C PHE A 138 -4.78 -14.25 -2.10
N GLU A 139 -3.55 -13.75 -1.96
CA GLU A 139 -2.80 -13.91 -0.71
C GLU A 139 -3.43 -13.12 0.45
N LYS A 140 -4.27 -12.12 0.13
CA LYS A 140 -4.99 -11.28 1.08
C LYS A 140 -6.38 -10.94 0.54
N ASP A 141 -7.44 -11.45 1.19
CA ASP A 141 -8.84 -11.15 0.86
C ASP A 141 -9.16 -9.63 0.91
N ASP A 142 -8.33 -8.86 1.63
CA ASP A 142 -8.50 -7.43 1.85
C ASP A 142 -8.37 -6.58 0.56
N GLU A 143 -7.75 -7.12 -0.50
CA GLU A 143 -7.60 -6.38 -1.78
C GLU A 143 -8.92 -6.25 -2.57
N LEU A 144 -9.91 -7.09 -2.27
CA LEU A 144 -11.21 -7.05 -2.94
C LEU A 144 -12.21 -6.10 -2.25
N LEU A 145 -11.90 -5.60 -1.05
CA LEU A 145 -12.85 -4.89 -0.19
C LEU A 145 -13.04 -3.40 -0.53
N ASN A 146 -12.22 -2.81 -1.39
CA ASN A 146 -12.25 -1.38 -1.69
C ASN A 146 -12.86 -1.02 -3.06
N PHE A 147 -13.49 -1.97 -3.74
CA PHE A 147 -14.13 -1.68 -5.03
C PHE A 147 -15.53 -1.10 -4.85
N ASP A 148 -15.77 0.02 -5.52
CA ASP A 148 -17.09 0.62 -5.62
C ASP A 148 -18.08 -0.38 -6.23
N HIS A 149 -19.09 -0.76 -5.44
CA HIS A 149 -20.10 -1.73 -5.85
C HIS A 149 -21.01 -1.21 -6.97
N GLU A 150 -21.04 0.10 -7.19
CA GLU A 150 -21.75 0.75 -8.29
C GLU A 150 -20.95 0.67 -9.61
N SER A 151 -19.67 0.29 -9.55
CA SER A 151 -18.86 0.10 -10.75
C SER A 151 -19.45 -1.01 -11.63
N PRO A 152 -19.59 -0.78 -12.95
CA PRO A 152 -19.92 -1.83 -13.90
C PRO A 152 -18.77 -2.82 -14.10
N PHE A 153 -17.63 -2.63 -13.42
CA PHE A 153 -16.47 -3.51 -13.51
C PHE A 153 -16.14 -4.15 -12.16
N VAL A 154 -15.78 -5.43 -12.20
CA VAL A 154 -15.33 -6.21 -11.03
C VAL A 154 -13.92 -6.75 -11.23
N PRO A 155 -13.08 -6.83 -10.19
CA PRO A 155 -11.78 -7.50 -10.27
C PRO A 155 -11.93 -8.96 -10.71
N CYS A 156 -11.06 -9.41 -11.61
CA CYS A 156 -11.07 -10.78 -12.11
C CYS A 156 -9.67 -11.29 -12.47
N LYS A 157 -9.48 -12.61 -12.41
CA LYS A 157 -8.22 -13.32 -12.66
C LYS A 157 -8.31 -14.22 -13.86
N ILE A 158 -7.32 -14.14 -14.75
CA ILE A 158 -7.23 -15.03 -15.91
C ILE A 158 -6.84 -16.43 -15.43
N GLN A 159 -7.66 -17.42 -15.78
CA GLN A 159 -7.40 -18.84 -15.59
C GLN A 159 -6.90 -19.51 -16.87
N GLY A 160 -7.32 -19.02 -18.03
CA GLY A 160 -6.96 -19.56 -19.33
C GLY A 160 -7.10 -18.54 -20.45
N THR A 161 -6.41 -18.76 -21.56
CA THR A 161 -6.50 -17.89 -22.75
C THR A 161 -6.70 -18.74 -24.00
N ASN A 162 -7.48 -18.21 -24.94
CA ASN A 162 -7.63 -18.77 -26.27
C ASN A 162 -7.36 -17.67 -27.30
N ARG A 163 -6.13 -17.65 -27.84
CA ARG A 163 -5.68 -16.64 -28.80
C ARG A 163 -6.43 -16.72 -30.13
N GLU A 164 -6.82 -17.92 -30.56
CA GLU A 164 -7.51 -18.11 -31.84
C GLU A 164 -8.93 -17.53 -31.82
N LYS A 165 -9.62 -17.64 -30.68
CA LYS A 165 -10.97 -17.09 -30.49
C LYS A 165 -10.97 -15.67 -29.92
N GLU A 166 -9.80 -15.15 -29.56
CA GLU A 166 -9.64 -13.93 -28.79
C GLU A 166 -10.45 -13.91 -27.47
N THR A 167 -10.46 -15.03 -26.75
CA THR A 167 -11.22 -15.21 -25.51
C THR A 167 -10.35 -15.57 -24.30
N PHE A 168 -10.91 -15.35 -23.11
CA PHE A 168 -10.29 -15.63 -21.82
C PHE A 168 -11.24 -16.43 -20.93
N ASP A 169 -10.66 -17.37 -20.20
CA ASP A 169 -11.34 -17.96 -19.05
C ASP A 169 -10.93 -17.13 -17.83
N VAL A 170 -11.89 -16.56 -17.12
CA VAL A 170 -11.63 -15.71 -15.96
C VAL A 170 -12.37 -16.18 -14.72
N VAL A 171 -11.80 -15.89 -13.57
CA VAL A 171 -12.40 -16.13 -12.26
C VAL A 171 -12.63 -14.78 -11.61
N TYR A 172 -13.85 -14.51 -11.15
CA TYR A 172 -14.17 -13.27 -10.46
C TYR A 172 -14.97 -13.58 -9.20
N TYR A 173 -14.94 -12.64 -8.26
CA TYR A 173 -15.54 -12.79 -6.94
C TYR A 173 -16.76 -11.90 -6.86
N LEU A 174 -17.90 -12.51 -6.56
CA LEU A 174 -19.08 -11.76 -6.15
C LEU A 174 -19.14 -11.83 -4.63
N ASN A 175 -19.09 -10.66 -4.00
CA ASN A 175 -19.56 -10.54 -2.64
C ASN A 175 -21.10 -10.58 -2.70
N GLU A 176 -21.67 -11.78 -2.81
CA GLU A 176 -23.09 -11.96 -2.60
C GLU A 176 -23.41 -11.59 -1.13
N ASP A 177 -24.17 -10.49 -1.00
CA ASP A 177 -24.84 -10.00 0.20
C ASP A 177 -24.03 -9.31 1.29
N GLU A 178 -23.85 -7.99 1.14
CA GLU A 178 -23.65 -7.09 2.30
C GLU A 178 -24.95 -6.86 3.12
N LYS A 179 -26.14 -7.01 2.54
CA LYS A 179 -27.38 -6.59 3.22
C LYS A 179 -28.11 -7.68 4.01
N GLU A 180 -28.16 -8.94 3.56
CA GLU A 180 -28.90 -9.99 4.29
C GLU A 180 -28.02 -11.01 5.02
N ASN A 181 -26.76 -11.23 4.60
CA ASN A 181 -25.95 -12.30 5.17
C ASN A 181 -25.03 -11.89 6.32
N LYS A 182 -24.73 -10.61 6.55
CA LYS A 182 -23.81 -10.20 7.63
C LYS A 182 -24.32 -10.62 9.02
N ALA A 183 -25.61 -10.47 9.29
CA ALA A 183 -26.22 -10.86 10.56
C ALA A 183 -26.22 -12.39 10.74
N LEU A 184 -26.57 -13.15 9.70
CA LEU A 184 -26.52 -14.63 9.72
C LEU A 184 -25.08 -15.15 9.88
N ARG A 185 -24.09 -14.51 9.24
CA ARG A 185 -22.65 -14.80 9.36
C ARG A 185 -22.16 -14.58 10.80
N LEU A 186 -22.48 -13.43 11.40
CA LEU A 186 -22.14 -13.14 12.80
C LEU A 186 -22.83 -14.09 13.78
N GLN A 187 -24.08 -14.49 13.50
CA GLN A 187 -24.79 -15.50 14.31
C GLN A 187 -24.13 -16.87 14.21
N ARG A 188 -23.70 -17.31 13.02
CA ARG A 188 -22.99 -18.58 12.83
C ARG A 188 -21.63 -18.57 13.54
N PHE A 189 -20.86 -17.50 13.37
CA PHE A 189 -19.59 -17.31 14.08
C PHE A 189 -19.77 -17.38 15.61
N SER A 190 -20.78 -16.67 16.13
CA SER A 190 -21.12 -16.69 17.55
C SER A 190 -21.48 -18.10 18.04
N LYS A 191 -22.26 -18.86 17.26
CA LYS A 191 -22.64 -20.25 17.58
C LYS A 191 -21.43 -21.18 17.59
N GLU A 192 -20.57 -21.10 16.58
CA GLU A 192 -19.44 -22.00 16.46
C GLU A 192 -18.33 -21.69 17.47
N LYS A 193 -18.12 -20.40 17.80
CA LYS A 193 -17.26 -19.98 18.91
C LYS A 193 -17.78 -20.46 20.26
N LYS A 194 -19.10 -20.41 20.49
CA LYS A 194 -19.74 -20.99 21.70
C LYS A 194 -19.59 -22.52 21.78
N ALA A 195 -19.43 -23.20 20.64
CA ALA A 195 -19.17 -24.63 20.59
C ALA A 195 -17.68 -24.98 20.82
N GLY A 196 -16.83 -24.02 21.18
CA GLY A 196 -15.41 -24.24 21.48
C GLY A 196 -14.53 -24.48 20.24
N LYS A 197 -15.05 -24.23 19.03
CA LYS A 197 -14.23 -24.28 17.81
C LYS A 197 -13.36 -23.04 17.72
N ASN A 198 -12.08 -23.24 17.42
CA ASN A 198 -11.14 -22.16 17.18
C ASN A 198 -11.28 -21.70 15.72
N ILE A 199 -12.19 -20.76 15.49
CA ILE A 199 -12.52 -20.24 14.15
C ILE A 199 -12.00 -18.81 14.07
N THR A 200 -11.21 -18.54 13.06
CA THR A 200 -10.74 -17.20 12.74
C THR A 200 -11.74 -16.51 11.80
N LEU A 201 -11.73 -15.18 11.76
CA LEU A 201 -12.57 -14.42 10.81
C LEU A 201 -12.32 -14.84 9.35
N LYS A 202 -11.09 -15.27 9.04
CA LYS A 202 -10.69 -15.79 7.72
C LYS A 202 -11.44 -17.08 7.34
N ASP A 203 -11.80 -17.91 8.32
CA ASP A 203 -12.52 -19.16 8.09
C ASP A 203 -14.01 -18.95 7.75
N ILE A 204 -14.51 -17.71 7.82
CA ILE A 204 -15.93 -17.36 7.63
C ILE A 204 -16.16 -16.66 6.29
N HIS A 205 -15.09 -16.23 5.62
CA HIS A 205 -15.17 -15.67 4.28
C HIS A 205 -15.31 -16.79 3.27
N PHE A 206 -16.53 -17.32 3.13
CA PHE A 206 -16.93 -18.01 1.90
C PHE A 206 -17.15 -16.92 0.85
N SER A 207 -16.06 -16.43 0.26
CA SER A 207 -16.21 -15.73 -1.01
C SER A 207 -16.57 -16.80 -2.04
N GLU A 208 -17.64 -16.56 -2.78
CA GLU A 208 -17.98 -17.41 -3.89
C GLU A 208 -17.26 -16.87 -5.09
N TYR A 209 -16.60 -17.77 -5.80
CA TYR A 209 -16.05 -17.42 -7.09
C TYR A 209 -16.90 -18.02 -8.18
N TYR A 210 -16.88 -17.31 -9.29
CA TYR A 210 -17.53 -17.70 -10.51
C TYR A 210 -16.45 -17.76 -11.59
N ILE A 211 -16.43 -18.86 -12.33
CA ILE A 211 -15.64 -18.96 -13.54
C ILE A 211 -16.49 -18.39 -14.68
N LEU A 212 -15.89 -17.65 -15.60
CA LEU A 212 -16.42 -17.29 -16.92
C LEU A 212 -15.55 -17.95 -17.97
N LYS A 213 -16.17 -18.66 -18.91
CA LYS A 213 -15.47 -19.29 -20.03
C LYS A 213 -15.65 -18.47 -21.28
N ASP A 214 -14.63 -18.46 -22.11
CA ASP A 214 -14.67 -17.82 -23.43
C ASP A 214 -15.09 -16.33 -23.39
N LEU A 215 -14.71 -15.57 -22.36
CA LEU A 215 -14.99 -14.13 -22.25
C LEU A 215 -14.18 -13.37 -23.33
N PRO A 216 -14.83 -12.62 -24.24
CA PRO A 216 -14.10 -11.86 -25.26
C PRO A 216 -13.12 -10.83 -24.67
N ALA A 217 -11.94 -10.73 -25.28
CA ALA A 217 -10.85 -9.85 -24.85
C ALA A 217 -11.26 -8.39 -24.60
N ILE A 218 -12.25 -7.89 -25.35
CA ILE A 218 -12.76 -6.53 -25.25
C ILE A 218 -13.43 -6.22 -23.89
N PHE A 219 -13.88 -7.23 -23.16
CA PHE A 219 -14.52 -7.08 -21.84
C PHE A 219 -13.54 -7.13 -20.68
N LEU A 220 -12.24 -7.28 -20.97
CA LEU A 220 -11.17 -7.20 -19.98
C LEU A 220 -10.43 -5.89 -20.12
N LYS A 221 -10.03 -5.32 -18.99
CA LYS A 221 -9.11 -4.18 -18.96
C LYS A 221 -8.06 -4.37 -17.89
N PHE A 222 -6.81 -4.10 -18.25
CA PHE A 222 -5.75 -3.91 -17.29
C PHE A 222 -5.89 -2.51 -16.70
N VAL A 223 -5.78 -2.41 -15.38
CA VAL A 223 -5.80 -1.16 -14.63
C VAL A 223 -4.75 -1.18 -13.53
N GLU A 224 -4.30 -0.01 -13.11
CA GLU A 224 -3.51 0.15 -11.89
C GLU A 224 -4.39 -0.16 -10.67
N LYS A 225 -3.83 -0.87 -9.69
CA LYS A 225 -4.51 -1.06 -8.41
C LYS A 225 -4.64 0.30 -7.71
N PRO A 226 -5.80 0.61 -7.10
CA PRO A 226 -5.90 1.81 -6.27
C PRO A 226 -4.86 1.68 -5.14
N GLY A 227 -3.97 2.67 -5.03
CA GLY A 227 -2.97 2.68 -3.97
C GLY A 227 -3.67 2.57 -2.62
N ARG A 228 -3.20 1.67 -1.75
CA ARG A 228 -3.75 1.53 -0.38
C ARG A 228 -3.73 2.91 0.27
N SER A 229 -4.89 3.48 0.53
CA SER A 229 -5.02 4.78 1.20
C SER A 229 -4.35 4.80 2.59
N ASP A 230 -4.20 3.62 3.20
CA ASP A 230 -3.57 3.44 4.51
C ASP A 230 -2.05 3.25 4.43
N GLU A 231 -1.51 2.91 3.26
CA GLU A 231 -0.10 3.20 2.94
C GLU A 231 -0.03 4.62 2.39
N ARG A 232 -0.42 5.58 3.23
CA ARG A 232 0.16 6.92 3.12
C ARG A 232 1.66 6.70 3.13
N ARG A 233 2.29 6.84 1.96
CA ARG A 233 3.74 7.05 1.88
C ARG A 233 4.06 8.08 2.95
N ASP A 234 4.81 7.68 3.97
CA ASP A 234 5.09 8.42 5.20
C ASP A 234 6.03 9.62 4.95
N GLY A 235 5.72 10.39 3.91
CA GLY A 235 6.52 11.45 3.33
C GLY A 235 5.75 12.44 2.47
N SER A 236 4.45 12.26 2.20
CA SER A 236 3.65 13.34 1.59
C SER A 236 3.11 14.28 2.67
N PHE A 237 3.91 15.30 3.02
CA PHE A 237 3.46 16.42 3.84
C PHE A 237 2.37 17.20 3.09
N ARG A 238 1.12 17.10 3.53
CA ARG A 238 0.10 18.10 3.20
C ARG A 238 0.28 19.27 4.15
N HIS A 239 0.71 20.41 3.62
CA HIS A 239 0.53 21.69 4.29
C HIS A 239 -0.96 22.04 4.20
N GLU A 240 -1.70 21.82 5.28
CA GLU A 240 -2.93 22.57 5.52
C GLU A 240 -2.53 23.84 6.28
N ILE A 241 -2.56 24.96 5.57
CA ILE A 241 -2.43 26.29 6.16
C ILE A 241 -3.79 26.58 6.82
N MET A 242 -3.78 26.74 8.15
CA MET A 242 -4.84 27.44 8.89
C MET A 242 -4.53 28.92 8.94
#